data_AF-A0A3D3HEV4-F1
#
_entry.id   AF-A0A3D3HEV4-F1
#
_cell.length_a   1.000
_cell.length_b   1.000
_cell.length_c   1.000
_cell.angle_alpha   90.00
_cell.angle_beta   90.00
_cell.angle_gamma   90.00
#
_symmetry.space_group_name_H-M   'P 1'
#
loop_
_entity.id
_entity.type
_entity.pdbx_description
1 polymer ?
#
loop_
_entity_poly.entity_id
_entity_poly.type
_entity_poly.pdbx_seq_one_letter_code
_entity_poly.pdbx_strand_id
1 'polypeptide(L)' 'GDLLFFIRTYNTSRLITHTGIYAGDGKFIHTSSSRGVIITALDDPYWSERYLFATRIFE' A
#
# COMPACT_ATOMS: atom_id res chain seq x y z
N GLY A 1 -4.94 8.75 9.22
CA GLY A 1 -4.30 8.68 7.89
C GLY A 1 -5.21 7.91 6.95
N ASP A 2 -4.97 8.02 5.65
CA ASP A 2 -5.78 7.30 4.66
C ASP A 2 -5.25 5.87 4.50
N LEU A 3 -6.16 4.90 4.38
CA LEU A 3 -5.80 3.54 3.99
C LEU A 3 -5.59 3.49 2.49
N LEU A 4 -4.48 2.89 2.08
CA LEU A 4 -4.09 2.69 0.70
C LEU A 4 -4.29 1.22 0.35
N PHE A 5 -4.83 0.96 -0.83
CA PHE A 5 -5.14 -0.39 -1.31
C PHE A 5 -4.39 -0.70 -2.59
N PHE A 6 -3.82 -1.90 -2.66
CA PHE A 6 -3.00 -2.35 -3.77
C PHE A 6 -3.41 -3.74 -4.27
N ILE A 7 -3.04 -4.02 -5.52
CA ILE A 7 -3.33 -5.26 -6.25
C ILE A 7 -2.04 -5.99 -6.66
N ARG A 8 -2.14 -7.28 -7.02
CA ARG A 8 -1.04 -8.05 -7.65
C ARG A 8 0.28 -8.08 -6.84
N THR A 9 0.20 -8.08 -5.50
CA THR A 9 1.38 -8.23 -4.61
C THR A 9 1.71 -9.68 -4.28
N TYR A 10 0.75 -10.59 -4.42
CA TYR A 10 0.94 -12.04 -4.38
C TYR A 10 -0.10 -12.73 -5.27
N ASN A 11 0.13 -14.01 -5.60
CA ASN A 11 -0.75 -14.77 -6.47
C ASN A 11 -2.06 -15.16 -5.75
N THR A 12 -3.19 -14.60 -6.18
CA THR A 12 -4.52 -14.88 -5.66
C THR A 12 -5.61 -14.43 -6.64
N SER A 13 -6.82 -14.97 -6.49
CA SER A 13 -8.02 -14.51 -7.22
C SER A 13 -8.68 -13.28 -6.59
N ARG A 14 -8.24 -12.85 -5.40
CA ARG A 14 -8.76 -11.64 -4.74
C ARG A 14 -8.21 -10.38 -5.41
N LEU A 15 -9.06 -9.37 -5.57
CA LEU A 15 -8.67 -8.09 -6.16
C LEU A 15 -7.65 -7.35 -5.27
N ILE A 16 -8.00 -7.12 -4.00
CA ILE A 16 -7.13 -6.43 -3.04
C ILE A 16 -6.16 -7.43 -2.44
N THR A 17 -4.87 -7.16 -2.62
CA THR A 17 -3.79 -8.04 -2.16
C THR A 17 -2.85 -7.37 -1.17
N HIS A 18 -2.91 -6.05 -0.99
CA HIS A 18 -2.10 -5.38 0.04
C HIS A 18 -2.76 -4.11 0.54
N THR A 19 -2.36 -3.68 1.74
CA THR A 19 -2.76 -2.41 2.31
C THR A 19 -1.61 -1.73 3.06
N GLY A 20 -1.70 -0.42 3.18
CA GLY A 20 -0.82 0.40 4.00
C GLY A 20 -1.52 1.67 4.45
N ILE A 21 -0.87 2.43 5.32
CA ILE A 21 -1.40 3.70 5.83
C ILE A 21 -0.55 4.82 5.23
N TYR A 22 -1.20 5.84 4.65
CA TYR A 22 -0.50 7.01 4.15
C TYR A 22 0.22 7.73 5.29
N ALA A 23 1.52 7.96 5.10
CA ALA A 23 2.43 8.47 6.12
C ALA A 23 2.86 9.93 5.85
N GLY A 24 2.32 10.58 4.82
CA GLY A 24 2.75 11.91 4.37
C GLY A 24 3.88 11.86 3.36
N ASP A 25 4.20 12.99 2.76
CA ASP A 25 5.32 13.18 1.80
C ASP A 25 5.37 12.14 0.67
N GLY A 26 4.22 11.72 0.14
CA GLY A 26 4.15 10.71 -0.90
C GLY A 26 4.61 9.32 -0.44
N LYS A 27 4.63 9.03 0.87
CA LYS A 27 5.07 7.76 1.46
C LYS A 27 3.94 7.07 2.21
N PHE A 28 4.12 5.78 2.44
CA PHE A 28 3.19 4.96 3.21
C PHE A 28 3.93 3.93 4.05
N ILE A 29 3.34 3.62 5.21
CA ILE A 29 3.81 2.55 6.10
C ILE A 29 3.02 1.28 5.82
N HIS A 30 3.72 0.15 5.68
CA HIS A 30 3.10 -1.15 5.41
C HIS A 30 4.00 -2.31 5.86
N THR A 31 3.44 -3.52 5.89
CA THR A 31 4.22 -4.74 6.10
C THR A 31 4.79 -5.25 4.77
N SER A 32 6.06 -5.59 4.76
CA SER A 32 6.75 -6.31 3.68
C SER A 32 7.01 -7.74 4.13
N SER A 33 6.73 -8.71 3.26
CA SER A 33 6.92 -10.13 3.56
C SER A 33 8.34 -10.50 4.00
N SER A 34 9.36 -9.78 3.52
CA SER A 34 10.77 -10.05 3.83
C SER A 34 11.40 -9.07 4.81
N ARG A 35 10.84 -7.86 4.97
CA ARG A 35 11.46 -6.77 5.75
C ARG A 35 10.67 -6.33 6.98
N GLY A 36 9.50 -6.92 7.23
CA GLY A 36 8.64 -6.49 8.34
C GLY A 36 8.01 -5.12 8.05
N VAL A 37 7.85 -4.28 9.08
CA VAL A 37 7.22 -2.96 8.95
C VAL A 37 8.19 -1.96 8.35
N ILE A 38 7.85 -1.38 7.21
CA ILE A 38 8.70 -0.43 6.48
C ILE A 38 7.89 0.77 5.97
N ILE A 39 8.60 1.85 5.62
CA ILE A 39 8.06 3.00 4.91
C ILE A 39 8.59 2.97 3.48
N THR A 40 7.70 3.07 2.51
CA THR A 40 8.04 3.09 1.08
C THR A 40 7.43 4.33 0.42
N ALA A 41 8.09 4.85 -0.62
CA ALA A 41 7.54 5.93 -1.44
C ALA A 41 6.46 5.38 -2.39
N LEU A 42 5.40 6.14 -2.63
CA LEU A 42 4.30 5.75 -3.51
C LEU A 42 4.68 5.77 -4.99
N ASP A 43 5.72 6.53 -5.35
CA ASP A 43 6.29 6.58 -6.70
C ASP A 43 7.28 5.45 -6.97
N ASP A 44 7.58 4.59 -5.98
CA ASP A 44 8.31 3.35 -6.20
C ASP A 44 7.64 2.55 -7.33
N PRO A 45 8.36 2.18 -8.40
CA PRO A 45 7.75 1.56 -9.58
C PRO A 45 6.92 0.31 -9.28
N TYR A 46 7.30 -0.47 -8.26
CA TYR A 46 6.54 -1.64 -7.87
C TYR A 46 5.20 -1.25 -7.25
N TRP A 47 5.19 -0.26 -6.37
CA TRP A 47 3.98 0.15 -5.65
C TRP A 47 3.07 1.07 -6.47
N SER A 48 3.63 1.93 -7.31
CA SER A 48 2.85 2.84 -8.17
C SER A 48 2.02 2.08 -9.21
N GLU A 49 2.58 1.01 -9.81
CA GLU A 49 1.86 0.11 -10.72
C GLU A 49 0.76 -0.73 -10.05
N ARG A 50 0.78 -0.81 -8.71
CA ARG A 50 -0.11 -1.68 -7.92
C ARG A 50 -1.14 -0.90 -7.13
N TYR A 51 -1.01 0.42 -7.03
CA TYR A 51 -1.95 1.27 -6.34
C TYR A 51 -3.32 1.23 -7.02
N LEU A 52 -4.38 1.06 -6.23
CA LEU A 52 -5.76 1.03 -6.72
C LEU A 52 -6.54 2.25 -6.26
N PHE A 53 -6.65 2.46 -4.95
CA PHE A 53 -7.33 3.62 -4.38
C PHE A 53 -6.90 3.87 -2.93
N ALA A 54 -7.32 5.03 -2.40
CA ALA A 54 -7.19 5.42 -1.01
C ALA A 54 -8.56 5.74 -0.41
N THR A 55 -8.73 5.53 0.89
CA THR A 55 -9.94 5.96 1.61
C THR A 55 -9.63 6.39 3.04
N ARG A 56 -10.45 7.28 3.59
CA ARG A 56 -10.41 7.68 5.00
C ARG A 56 -11.53 6.98 5.75
N ILE A 57 -11.18 6.30 6.84
CA ILE A 57 -12.13 5.50 7.64
C ILE A 57 -12.59 6.23 8.90
N PHE A 58 -11.74 7.06 9.49
CA PHE A 58 -12.06 7.81 10.70
C PHE A 58 -12.26 9.28 10.35
N GLU A 59 -13.41 9.82 10.78
CA GLU A 59 -13.72 11.26 10.87
C GLU A 59 -13.51 11.76 12.29
#